data_AF-A0A1S7LDK1-F1
#
_entry.id   AF-A0A1S7LDK1-F1
#
_cell.length_a   1.000
_cell.length_b   1.000
_cell.length_c   1.000
_cell.angle_alpha   90.00
_cell.angle_beta   90.00
_cell.angle_gamma   90.00
#
_symmetry.space_group_name_H-M   'P 1'
#
loop_
_entity.id
_entity.type
_entity.pdbx_description
1 polymer ?
#
loop_
_entity_poly.entity_id
_entity_poly.type
_entity_poly.pdbx_seq_one_letter_code
_entity_poly.pdbx_strand_id
1 'polypeptide(L)' 'MSDQPMGMQGLFTPEQIVELEKLKRELEALQHAMQNLEGKSSDEVEGRLRQLSEKEIEIKKFLGTLGITTGME' A
#
# COMPACT_ATOMS: atom_id res chain seq x y z
N MET A 1 11.36 -29.94 -23.39
CA MET A 1 10.23 -29.82 -22.47
C MET A 1 10.44 -28.51 -21.74
N SER A 2 9.48 -27.59 -21.85
CA SER A 2 9.62 -26.21 -21.39
C SER A 2 9.48 -26.17 -19.86
N ASP A 3 10.55 -25.81 -19.15
CA ASP A 3 10.48 -25.35 -17.77
C ASP A 3 9.68 -24.04 -17.75
N GLN A 4 8.37 -24.16 -17.55
CA GLN A 4 7.50 -23.02 -17.33
C GLN A 4 7.68 -22.61 -15.87
N PRO A 5 8.17 -21.40 -15.54
CA PRO A 5 8.23 -20.95 -14.17
C PRO A 5 6.81 -20.95 -13.64
N MET A 6 6.51 -21.82 -12.67
CA MET A 6 5.24 -21.81 -11.96
C MET A 6 5.10 -20.41 -11.36
N GLY A 7 4.32 -19.57 -12.03
CA GLY A 7 3.99 -18.24 -11.57
C GLY A 7 3.34 -18.33 -10.20
N MET A 8 3.46 -17.26 -9.43
CA MET A 8 2.98 -17.05 -8.05
C MET A 8 1.47 -17.31 -7.79
N GLN A 9 0.78 -18.11 -8.61
CA GLN A 9 -0.57 -18.59 -8.35
C GLN A 9 -0.54 -19.63 -7.23
N GLY A 10 -0.64 -19.14 -5.99
CA GLY A 10 -0.70 -19.98 -4.79
C GLY A 10 -0.18 -19.33 -3.51
N LEU A 11 0.43 -18.14 -3.59
CA LEU A 11 1.01 -17.47 -2.43
C LEU A 11 0.01 -16.65 -1.60
N PHE A 12 -1.11 -16.23 -2.20
CA PHE A 12 -2.12 -15.40 -1.53
C PHE A 12 -3.51 -15.98 -1.75
N THR A 13 -4.36 -15.90 -0.72
CA THR A 13 -5.78 -16.23 -0.85
C THR A 13 -6.51 -15.14 -1.64
N PRO A 14 -7.67 -15.45 -2.25
CA PRO A 14 -8.47 -14.44 -2.94
C PRO A 14 -8.80 -13.23 -2.06
N GLU A 15 -9.09 -13.45 -0.78
CA GLU A 15 -9.36 -12.39 0.19
C GLU A 15 -8.15 -11.49 0.42
N GLN A 16 -6.94 -12.07 0.49
CA GLN A 16 -5.70 -11.32 0.63
C GLN A 16 -5.42 -10.46 -0.60
N ILE A 17 -5.73 -10.96 -1.80
CA ILE A 17 -5.60 -10.21 -3.05
C ILE A 17 -6.57 -9.02 -3.05
N VAL A 18 -7.84 -9.23 -2.67
CA VAL A 18 -8.84 -8.17 -2.59
C VAL A 18 -8.42 -7.08 -1.60
N GLU A 19 -7.92 -7.46 -0.42
CA GLU A 19 -7.45 -6.48 0.56
C GLU A 19 -6.20 -5.74 0.07
N LEU A 20 -5.24 -6.41 -0.61
CA LEU A 20 -4.11 -5.75 -1.26
C LEU A 20 -4.56 -4.71 -2.30
N GLU A 21 -5.52 -5.06 -3.16
CA GLU A 21 -6.05 -4.13 -4.16
C GLU A 21 -6.75 -2.92 -3.54
N LYS A 22 -7.51 -3.15 -2.46
CA LYS A 22 -8.17 -2.08 -1.70
C LYS A 22 -7.14 -1.14 -1.08
N LEU A 23 -6.16 -1.68 -0.35
CA LEU A 23 -5.10 -0.90 0.27
C LEU A 23 -4.29 -0.10 -0.76
N LYS A 24 -4.01 -0.70 -1.93
CA LYS A 24 -3.35 -0.02 -3.04
C LYS A 24 -4.16 1.18 -3.54
N ARG A 25 -5.47 1.00 -3.80
CA ARG A 25 -6.34 2.09 -4.27
C ARG A 25 -6.43 3.23 -3.26
N GLU A 26 -6.51 2.90 -1.97
CA GLU A 26 -6.53 3.89 -0.90
C GLU A 26 -5.22 4.69 -0.82
N LEU A 27 -4.07 4.03 -0.97
CA LEU A 27 -2.77 4.69 -1.03
C LEU A 27 -2.66 5.61 -2.26
N GLU A 28 -3.05 5.14 -3.44
CA GLU A 28 -3.05 5.93 -4.68
C GLU A 28 -3.95 7.17 -4.54
N ALA A 29 -5.12 7.04 -3.92
CA ALA A 29 -6.03 8.16 -3.66
C ALA A 29 -5.39 9.20 -2.71
N LEU A 30 -4.71 8.76 -1.65
CA LEU A 30 -4.00 9.65 -0.73
C LEU A 30 -2.81 10.33 -1.42
N GLN A 31 -2.03 9.60 -2.23
CA GLN A 31 -0.92 10.18 -3.00
C GLN A 31 -1.41 11.21 -4.02
N HIS A 32 -2.53 10.96 -4.70
CA HIS A 32 -3.13 11.93 -5.61
C HIS A 32 -3.66 13.16 -4.84
N ALA A 33 -4.21 12.97 -3.64
CA ALA A 33 -4.61 14.08 -2.78
C ALA A 33 -3.40 14.94 -2.35
N MET A 34 -2.20 14.36 -2.26
CA MET A 34 -0.94 15.08 -1.98
C MET A 34 -0.41 15.89 -3.18
N GLN A 35 -0.85 15.62 -4.41
CA GLN A 35 -0.44 16.40 -5.58
C GLN A 35 -1.08 17.80 -5.62
N ASN A 36 -2.18 18.01 -4.88
CA ASN A 36 -2.94 19.26 -4.85
C ASN A 36 -2.85 19.97 -3.49
N LEU A 37 -1.63 20.10 -2.96
CA LEU A 37 -1.38 20.77 -1.68
C LEU A 37 -1.06 22.26 -1.81
N GLU A 38 -0.85 22.76 -3.02
CA GLU A 38 -0.58 24.18 -3.25
C GLU A 38 -1.76 25.04 -2.75
N GLY A 39 -1.47 26.05 -1.93
CA GLY A 39 -2.49 26.92 -1.34
C GLY A 39 -3.23 26.33 -0.12
N LYS A 40 -2.86 25.13 0.35
CA LYS A 40 -3.38 24.54 1.59
C LYS A 40 -2.69 25.09 2.83
N SER A 41 -3.41 25.11 3.94
CA SER A 41 -2.83 25.47 5.25
C SER A 41 -1.84 24.41 5.73
N SER A 42 -0.88 24.81 6.58
CA SER A 42 0.11 23.88 7.16
C SER A 42 -0.56 22.70 7.87
N ASP A 43 -1.64 22.97 8.61
CA ASP A 43 -2.39 21.95 9.36
C ASP A 43 -3.07 20.94 8.41
N GLU A 44 -3.60 21.40 7.27
CA GLU A 44 -4.17 20.50 6.25
C GLU A 44 -3.11 19.63 5.59
N VAL A 45 -1.92 20.18 5.33
CA VAL A 45 -0.80 19.43 4.76
C VAL A 45 -0.31 18.38 5.76
N GLU A 46 -0.13 18.76 7.02
CA GLU A 46 0.29 17.85 8.09
C GLU A 46 -0.74 16.72 8.32
N GLY A 47 -2.02 17.05 8.33
CA GLY A 47 -3.10 16.07 8.41
C GLY A 47 -3.06 15.04 7.27
N ARG A 48 -2.78 15.48 6.04
CA ARG A 48 -2.66 14.59 4.88
C ARG A 48 -1.40 13.73 4.91
N LEU A 49 -0.27 14.30 5.33
CA LEU A 49 0.98 13.56 5.54
C LEU A 49 0.79 12.47 6.59
N ARG A 50 0.10 12.78 7.69
CA ARG A 50 -0.22 11.81 8.73
C ARG A 50 -1.09 10.68 8.21
N GLN A 51 -2.15 11.00 7.45
CA GLN A 51 -3.02 9.98 6.82
C GLN A 51 -2.24 9.07 5.88
N LEU A 52 -1.34 9.64 5.07
CA LEU A 52 -0.47 8.86 4.18
C LEU A 52 0.43 7.92 4.97
N SER A 53 1.10 8.43 6.02
CA SER A 53 1.98 7.62 6.88
C SER A 53 1.23 6.50 7.60
N GLU A 54 0.04 6.77 8.13
CA GLU A 54 -0.81 5.77 8.76
C GLU A 54 -1.20 4.66 7.77
N LYS A 55 -1.53 5.03 6.52
CA LYS A 55 -1.85 4.06 5.46
C LYS A 55 -0.64 3.21 5.06
N GLU A 56 0.55 3.81 4.95
CA GLU A 56 1.79 3.08 4.67
C GLU A 56 2.11 2.07 5.77
N ILE A 57 1.90 2.44 7.05
CA ILE A 57 2.07 1.52 8.19
C ILE A 57 1.07 0.37 8.11
N GLU A 58 -0.19 0.63 7.78
CA GLU A 58 -1.22 -0.39 7.61
C GLU A 58 -0.84 -1.39 6.50
N ILE A 59 -0.40 -0.89 5.34
CA ILE A 59 0.10 -1.71 4.23
C ILE A 59 1.28 -2.56 4.68
N LYS A 60 2.27 -1.96 5.35
CA LYS A 60 3.44 -2.70 5.86
C LYS A 60 3.04 -3.80 6.84
N LYS A 61 2.11 -3.53 7.76
CA LYS A 61 1.59 -4.54 8.68
C LYS A 61 0.92 -5.68 7.93
N PHE A 62 0.08 -5.36 6.96
CA PHE A 62 -0.60 -6.36 6.15
C PHE A 62 0.39 -7.21 5.32
N LEU A 63 1.36 -6.58 4.65
CA LEU A 63 2.43 -7.30 3.98
C LEU A 63 3.22 -8.20 4.95
N GLY A 64 3.46 -7.73 6.17
CA GLY A 64 4.05 -8.53 7.24
C GLY A 64 3.24 -9.76 7.64
N THR A 65 1.90 -9.68 7.68
CA THR A 65 1.05 -10.87 7.94
C THR A 65 1.11 -11.89 6.80
N LEU A 66 1.42 -11.42 5.58
CA LEU A 66 1.66 -12.26 4.42
C LEU A 66 3.09 -12.84 4.36
N GLY A 67 3.94 -12.55 5.35
CA GLY A 67 5.35 -12.94 5.34
C GLY A 67 6.23 -12.15 4.37
N ILE A 68 5.69 -11.06 3.80
CA ILE A 68 6.41 -10.15 2.91
C ILE A 68 7.04 -9.06 3.77
N THR A 69 8.29 -9.26 4.16
CA THR A 69 9.07 -8.23 4.83
C THR A 69 9.57 -7.22 3.79
N THR A 70 8.97 -6.03 3.76
CA THR A 70 9.54 -4.90 3.04
C THR A 70 10.72 -4.40 3.86
N GLY A 71 11.94 -4.75 3.42
CA GLY A 71 13.17 -4.37 4.09
C GLY A 71 13.26 -2.85 4.24
N MET A 72 13.20 -2.38 5.48
CA MET A 72 13.75 -1.11 5.92
C MET A 72 14.59 -1.46 7.14
N GLU A 73 15.88 -1.67 6.90
CA GLU A 73 16.91 -1.39 7.90
C GLU A 73 16.99 0.13 8.13
#